data_AF-A0AAV1R694-F1
#
_entry.id   AF-A0AAV1R694-F1
#
_cell.length_a   1.000
_cell.length_b   1.000
_cell.length_c   1.000
_cell.angle_alpha   90.00
_cell.angle_beta   90.00
_cell.angle_gamma   90.00
#
_symmetry.space_group_name_H-M   'P 1'
#
loop_
_entity.id
_entity.type
_entity.pdbx_description
1 polymer ?
#
loop_
_entity_poly.entity_id
_entity_poly.type
_entity_poly.pdbx_seq_one_letter_code
_entity_poly.pdbx_strand_id
1 'polypeptide(L)'
;MAQTRVFFLILFISLSSCKVSLADTSSLHKKNLSTQLNPFSPRASLIRYWNKHVSNSLPEPLFLLSKSSPLSAIDSAILTKLATQNSLSLKLDSFCSLANLFCSFDSKQSLGNHDQDSNFALYSNKRFANYGGSRVSRSDSFKNYSNGLNSVADSFIRYSRDSTGHSETFANYGNDGNLANATFGNYGSAATGGSGTFMNYDNRVNVPDLRFTTYTSDGNDHKLSFSSYSDETNVGAQVFTGYGKKGNGVPSEFVKYSGDSNVIESTFTGYGELGNAANDSFTGYGNSGNNPHNNFKSYGTGANSGIDSFSSYRNGANVGQDSFQSYAKDSNSGKVSFTNYGKTFNPGNDSFKDYGKGSKGMTTIGFKSYSLDRSFKVYNDKGVTFAGYSNTTSFPSDNGVFVTKRWVEPGKFFRESMLKQGNVMAMPDIRDKMPKRSFLPRSIISKLPFSTTSLVELKYLFHASDNSAMEHVLLNALSECERAPSRGETKRCVGSVEDMIDFAVSVLGRNVVVRTTENVNGSKKNVMIGSVKGINGGEVTKSVSCHQSLYPYLLYYCHSVPSVRVYEADIVDAESKERVNVGVAICHIDTSAWSPEHGAFVALGSSPGKIEVCHWIFENDMTWTIADRE
;
A
#
# COMPACT_ATOMS: atom_id res chain seq x y z
N MET A 1 78.03 -10.48 43.45
CA MET A 1 78.05 -10.81 42.01
C MET A 1 76.60 -11.05 41.59
N ALA A 2 75.79 -10.02 41.34
CA ALA A 2 75.78 -9.17 40.15
C ALA A 2 75.59 -9.96 38.85
N GLN A 3 74.33 -10.16 38.45
CA GLN A 3 73.98 -9.98 37.04
C GLN A 3 72.54 -9.53 36.89
N THR A 4 72.45 -8.25 36.54
CA THR A 4 71.30 -7.44 36.21
C THR A 4 70.63 -7.97 34.94
N ARG A 5 69.32 -8.18 34.96
CA ARG A 5 68.48 -8.16 33.75
C ARG A 5 67.38 -7.13 33.93
N VAL A 6 67.50 -6.08 33.15
CA VAL A 6 66.59 -4.94 33.04
C VAL A 6 65.35 -5.41 32.28
N PHE A 7 64.17 -5.30 32.89
CA PHE A 7 62.89 -5.37 32.19
C PHE A 7 62.24 -3.98 32.26
N PHE A 8 62.02 -3.39 31.08
CA PHE A 8 61.29 -2.14 30.91
C PHE A 8 59.81 -2.36 31.23
N LEU A 9 59.31 -1.74 32.31
CA LEU A 9 57.89 -1.63 32.59
C LEU A 9 57.40 -0.30 31.99
N ILE A 10 56.70 -0.35 30.85
CA ILE A 10 56.00 0.82 30.31
C ILE A 10 54.70 0.98 31.09
N LEU A 11 54.68 1.99 31.96
CA LEU A 11 53.52 2.40 32.74
C LEU A 11 52.55 3.14 31.81
N PHE A 12 51.47 2.48 31.37
CA PHE A 12 50.36 3.19 30.73
C PHE A 12 49.57 3.95 31.79
N ILE A 13 49.72 5.27 31.76
CA ILE A 13 48.99 6.25 32.56
C ILE A 13 47.50 6.19 32.17
N SER A 14 46.67 5.62 33.04
CA SER A 14 45.21 5.75 32.96
C SER A 14 44.81 7.11 33.56
N LEU A 15 44.66 8.11 32.68
CA LEU A 15 44.01 9.37 33.04
C LEU A 15 42.50 9.13 33.15
N SER A 16 42.06 8.90 34.38
CA SER A 16 40.66 8.89 34.79
C SER A 16 40.02 10.24 34.43
N SER A 17 39.26 10.27 33.34
CA SER A 17 38.43 11.41 32.98
C SER A 17 37.01 11.11 33.45
N CYS A 18 36.60 11.83 34.51
CA CYS A 18 35.24 11.82 35.03
C CYS A 18 34.23 12.06 33.90
N LYS A 19 33.40 11.06 33.60
CA LYS A 19 32.12 11.28 32.91
C LYS A 19 31.01 11.16 33.94
N VAL A 20 30.41 12.32 34.20
CA VAL A 20 29.14 12.47 34.93
C VAL A 20 28.11 11.60 34.21
N SER A 21 27.73 10.49 34.83
CA SER A 21 26.58 9.69 34.43
C SER A 21 25.37 10.27 35.15
N LEU A 22 24.54 11.02 34.42
CA LEU A 22 23.17 11.30 34.85
C LEU A 22 22.40 9.99 34.72
N ALA A 23 22.34 9.25 35.83
CA ALA A 23 21.43 8.13 35.99
C ALA A 23 20.00 8.70 36.11
N ASP A 24 19.24 8.71 35.01
CA ASP A 24 17.79 8.86 35.07
C ASP A 24 17.20 7.52 35.58
N THR A 25 17.09 7.42 36.89
CA THR A 25 16.37 6.34 37.56
C THR A 25 14.88 6.49 37.26
N SER A 26 14.38 5.52 36.50
CA SER A 26 12.98 5.24 36.27
C SER A 26 12.26 4.91 37.59
N SER A 27 11.70 5.94 38.23
CA SER A 27 10.56 5.76 39.12
C SER A 27 9.37 6.54 38.53
N LEU A 28 8.49 5.80 37.87
CA LEU A 28 7.15 6.26 37.48
C LEU A 28 6.30 6.37 38.75
N HIS A 29 6.62 7.35 39.60
CA HIS A 29 5.73 7.83 40.64
C HIS A 29 4.80 8.87 40.01
N LYS A 30 3.50 8.51 39.98
CA LYS A 30 2.32 9.37 39.79
C LYS A 30 2.66 10.87 39.68
N LYS A 31 3.08 11.34 38.50
CA LYS A 31 2.97 12.75 38.18
C LYS A 31 1.50 13.02 37.94
N ASN A 32 0.85 13.62 38.93
CA ASN A 32 -0.46 14.26 38.81
C ASN A 32 -0.49 15.09 37.52
N LEU A 33 -1.12 14.57 36.48
CA LEU A 33 -1.52 15.30 35.29
C LEU A 33 -2.76 16.14 35.66
N SER A 34 -2.59 17.07 36.60
CA SER A 34 -3.61 18.02 37.04
C SER A 34 -3.25 19.42 36.54
N THR A 35 -2.98 19.56 35.24
CA THR A 35 -3.51 20.74 34.57
C THR A 35 -5.00 20.50 34.47
N GLN A 36 -5.78 21.26 35.24
CA GLN A 36 -7.23 21.11 35.30
C GLN A 36 -7.79 21.24 33.86
N LEU A 37 -8.16 20.10 33.26
CA LEU A 37 -8.60 20.06 31.86
C LEU A 37 -9.83 20.94 31.75
N ASN A 38 -9.81 21.95 30.87
CA ASN A 38 -10.96 22.82 30.68
C ASN A 38 -12.18 21.94 30.30
N PRO A 39 -13.30 22.00 31.05
CA PRO A 39 -14.44 21.11 30.84
C PRO A 39 -15.11 21.32 29.47
N PHE A 40 -14.88 22.46 28.81
CA PHE A 40 -15.40 22.76 27.48
C PHE A 40 -14.41 22.47 26.35
N SER A 41 -13.22 21.92 26.66
CA SER A 41 -12.31 21.45 25.61
C SER A 41 -12.89 20.25 24.85
N PRO A 42 -12.54 20.04 23.57
CA PRO A 42 -12.93 18.84 22.82
C PRO A 42 -12.54 17.54 23.53
N ARG A 43 -11.35 17.48 24.13
CA ARG A 43 -10.92 16.29 24.90
C ARG A 43 -11.82 16.01 26.11
N ALA A 44 -12.22 17.04 26.86
CA ALA A 44 -13.16 16.88 27.97
C ALA A 44 -14.56 16.47 27.48
N SER A 45 -14.99 17.01 26.33
CA SER A 45 -16.24 16.61 25.67
C SER A 45 -16.22 15.13 25.28
N LEU A 46 -15.12 14.66 24.70
CA LEU A 46 -14.93 13.27 24.33
C LEU A 46 -14.96 12.33 25.54
N ILE A 47 -14.30 12.69 26.64
CA ILE A 47 -14.34 11.90 27.89
C ILE A 47 -15.78 11.77 28.40
N ARG A 48 -16.56 12.85 28.41
CA ARG A 48 -17.99 12.77 28.75
C ARG A 48 -18.78 11.91 27.77
N TYR A 49 -18.47 12.01 26.48
CA TYR A 49 -19.10 11.20 25.45
C TYR A 49 -18.83 9.70 25.68
N TRP A 50 -17.57 9.34 25.93
CA TRP A 50 -17.16 7.98 26.27
C TRP A 50 -17.96 7.45 27.47
N ASN A 51 -17.95 8.17 28.59
CA ASN A 51 -18.64 7.77 29.83
C ASN A 51 -20.17 7.65 29.65
N LYS A 52 -20.75 8.39 28.70
CA LYS A 52 -22.19 8.30 28.38
C LYS A 52 -22.51 7.15 27.43
N HIS A 53 -21.58 6.70 26.59
CA HIS A 53 -21.86 5.76 25.49
C HIS A 53 -21.28 4.35 25.73
N VAL A 54 -20.18 4.24 26.47
CA VAL A 54 -19.56 2.98 26.88
C VAL A 54 -20.07 2.60 28.27
N SER A 55 -20.51 1.36 28.46
CA SER A 55 -21.22 0.93 29.68
C SER A 55 -20.34 0.25 30.73
N ASN A 56 -19.07 -0.04 30.43
CA ASN A 56 -18.14 -0.61 31.41
C ASN A 56 -17.34 0.47 32.15
N SER A 57 -16.72 0.06 33.26
CA SER A 57 -15.86 0.90 34.10
C SER A 57 -14.36 0.67 33.84
N LEU A 58 -14.00 0.13 32.67
CA LEU A 58 -12.60 -0.09 32.32
C LEU A 58 -11.90 1.25 32.05
N PRO A 59 -10.57 1.33 32.24
CA PRO A 59 -9.82 2.55 32.00
C PRO A 59 -10.04 3.09 30.58
N GLU A 60 -10.20 4.41 30.49
CA GLU A 60 -10.35 5.08 29.20
C GLU A 60 -9.07 4.91 28.35
N PRO A 61 -9.20 4.61 27.05
CA PRO A 61 -8.07 4.32 26.19
C PRO A 61 -7.23 5.58 25.94
N LEU A 62 -6.12 5.73 26.67
CA LEU A 62 -5.24 6.90 26.56
C LEU A 62 -4.71 7.13 25.13
N PHE A 63 -4.46 6.06 24.38
CA PHE A 63 -4.00 6.16 22.98
C PHE A 63 -5.07 6.70 22.02
N LEU A 64 -6.36 6.47 22.31
CA LEU A 64 -7.44 7.02 21.51
C LEU A 64 -7.71 8.47 21.93
N LEU A 65 -7.66 8.76 23.23
CA LEU A 65 -7.79 10.13 23.75
C LEU A 65 -6.65 11.03 23.27
N SER A 66 -5.43 10.52 23.08
CA SER A 66 -4.30 11.29 22.55
C SER A 66 -4.47 11.70 21.08
N LYS A 67 -5.37 11.04 20.34
CA LYS A 67 -5.74 11.38 18.96
C LYS A 67 -6.84 12.45 18.88
N SER A 68 -7.44 12.83 20.01
CA SER A 68 -8.46 13.88 20.05
C SER A 68 -7.89 15.25 19.67
N SER A 69 -8.76 16.15 19.23
CA SER A 69 -8.37 17.50 18.83
C SER A 69 -7.63 18.24 19.95
N PRO A 70 -6.47 18.88 19.67
CA PRO A 70 -5.73 19.65 20.66
C PRO A 70 -6.32 21.06 20.88
N LEU A 71 -7.41 21.41 20.20
CA LEU A 71 -8.03 22.73 20.28
C LEU A 71 -8.40 23.11 21.72
N SER A 72 -8.19 24.38 22.06
CA SER A 72 -8.76 24.95 23.28
C SER A 72 -10.29 25.06 23.15
N ALA A 73 -10.98 25.29 24.26
CA ALA A 73 -12.42 25.57 24.24
C ALA A 73 -12.76 26.81 23.38
N ILE A 74 -11.89 27.83 23.40
CA ILE A 74 -12.07 29.08 22.65
C ILE A 74 -11.87 28.83 21.15
N ASP A 75 -10.76 28.18 20.78
CA ASP A 75 -10.46 27.90 19.37
C ASP A 75 -11.51 26.97 18.76
N SER A 76 -11.98 25.97 19.52
CA SER A 76 -13.07 25.09 19.10
C SER A 76 -14.35 25.87 18.80
N ALA A 77 -14.72 26.85 19.64
CA ALA A 77 -15.89 27.69 19.41
C ALA A 77 -15.73 28.60 18.18
N ILE A 78 -14.56 29.23 18.02
CA ILE A 78 -14.25 30.10 16.87
C ILE A 78 -14.30 29.30 15.57
N LEU A 79 -13.60 28.17 15.51
CA LEU A 79 -13.56 27.31 14.33
C LEU A 79 -14.93 26.68 14.03
N THR A 80 -15.72 26.33 15.05
CA THR A 80 -17.11 25.87 14.85
C THR A 80 -17.97 26.97 14.20
N LYS A 81 -17.81 28.23 14.63
CA LYS A 81 -18.51 29.37 14.00
C LYS A 81 -18.10 29.56 12.54
N LEU A 82 -16.80 29.52 12.25
CA LEU A 82 -16.29 29.62 10.88
C LEU A 82 -16.77 28.45 10.01
N ALA A 83 -16.82 27.24 10.56
CA ALA A 83 -17.35 26.07 9.86
C ALA A 83 -18.83 26.26 9.51
N THR A 84 -19.62 26.81 10.43
CA THR A 84 -21.06 27.09 10.21
C THR A 84 -21.28 28.13 9.11
N GLN A 85 -20.33 29.05 8.95
CA GLN A 85 -20.37 30.13 7.97
C GLN A 85 -19.68 29.75 6.65
N ASN A 86 -19.23 28.50 6.47
CA ASN A 86 -18.43 28.04 5.33
C ASN A 86 -17.19 28.91 5.07
N SER A 87 -16.60 29.47 6.12
CA SER A 87 -15.52 30.47 6.04
C SER A 87 -14.19 29.98 6.62
N LEU A 88 -14.03 28.66 6.79
CA LEU A 88 -12.79 28.06 7.28
C LEU A 88 -11.62 28.22 6.30
N SER A 89 -11.88 28.20 4.99
CA SER A 89 -10.86 28.41 3.95
C SER A 89 -10.11 29.74 4.13
N LEU A 90 -10.84 30.80 4.51
CA LEU A 90 -10.28 32.13 4.78
C LEU A 90 -9.25 32.14 5.92
N LYS A 91 -9.22 31.09 6.75
CA LYS A 91 -8.32 30.91 7.89
C LYS A 91 -7.67 29.52 7.88
N LEU A 92 -7.42 28.96 6.69
CA LEU A 92 -6.92 27.59 6.55
C LEU A 92 -5.63 27.32 7.35
N ASP A 93 -4.62 28.20 7.27
CA ASP A 93 -3.36 28.00 8.01
C ASP A 93 -3.58 27.92 9.54
N SER A 94 -4.42 28.81 10.07
CA SER A 94 -4.79 28.80 11.49
C SER A 94 -5.60 27.55 11.84
N PHE A 95 -6.54 27.15 10.98
CA PHE A 95 -7.33 25.94 11.17
C PHE A 95 -6.43 24.70 11.23
N CYS A 96 -5.51 24.56 10.28
CA CYS A 96 -4.61 23.43 10.20
C CYS A 96 -3.61 23.39 11.37
N SER A 97 -3.04 24.53 11.75
CA SER A 97 -2.12 24.60 12.88
C SER A 97 -2.81 24.34 14.22
N LEU A 98 -3.92 25.01 14.50
CA LEU A 98 -4.63 24.90 15.79
C LEU A 98 -5.24 23.51 16.01
N ALA A 99 -5.83 22.92 14.97
CA ALA A 99 -6.44 21.60 15.07
C ALA A 99 -5.46 20.44 14.82
N ASN A 100 -4.17 20.74 14.58
CA ASN A 100 -3.12 19.77 14.24
C ASN A 100 -3.53 18.88 13.05
N LEU A 101 -3.81 19.54 11.93
CA LEU A 101 -4.12 18.94 10.64
C LEU A 101 -2.88 18.96 9.74
N PHE A 102 -2.84 18.07 8.76
CA PHE A 102 -1.82 18.05 7.74
C PHE A 102 -2.38 18.59 6.42
N CYS A 103 -2.19 19.88 6.15
CA CYS A 103 -2.78 20.56 4.99
C CYS A 103 -1.79 20.89 3.88
N SER A 104 -0.56 20.36 3.93
CA SER A 104 0.51 20.66 2.97
C SER A 104 0.97 19.37 2.29
N PHE A 105 0.20 18.90 1.30
CA PHE A 105 0.54 17.71 0.51
C PHE A 105 1.37 18.03 -0.73
N ASP A 106 1.17 19.21 -1.30
CA ASP A 106 1.92 19.70 -2.46
C ASP A 106 3.36 20.04 -2.03
N SER A 107 4.34 19.28 -2.53
CA SER A 107 5.76 19.60 -2.31
C SER A 107 6.15 20.81 -3.15
N LYS A 108 6.99 21.71 -2.60
CA LYS A 108 7.63 22.75 -3.41
C LYS A 108 8.56 22.07 -4.42
N GLN A 109 8.22 22.14 -5.71
CA GLN A 109 9.08 21.61 -6.77
C GLN A 109 10.49 22.17 -6.62
N SER A 110 11.50 21.30 -6.67
CA SER A 110 12.88 21.78 -6.70
C SER A 110 13.12 22.52 -8.01
N LEU A 111 13.55 23.78 -7.93
CA LEU A 111 13.87 24.62 -9.10
C LEU A 111 15.20 24.23 -9.79
N GLY A 112 15.90 23.22 -9.26
CA GLY A 112 17.19 22.76 -9.79
C GLY A 112 17.03 21.55 -10.70
N ASN A 113 17.36 21.70 -11.99
CA ASN A 113 17.59 20.55 -12.87
C ASN A 113 18.99 19.99 -12.61
N HIS A 114 19.08 18.67 -12.40
CA HIS A 114 20.35 17.97 -12.43
C HIS A 114 20.56 17.35 -13.81
N ASP A 115 21.44 17.97 -14.59
CA ASP A 115 21.84 17.50 -15.93
C ASP A 115 23.16 16.70 -15.91
N GLN A 116 23.75 16.49 -14.73
CA GLN A 116 25.02 15.78 -14.56
C GLN A 116 24.84 14.49 -13.76
N ASP A 117 25.38 13.40 -14.32
CA ASP A 117 25.41 12.09 -13.69
C ASP A 117 26.17 12.15 -12.35
N SER A 118 25.59 11.58 -11.28
CA SER A 118 26.07 11.70 -9.90
C SER A 118 26.23 10.31 -9.26
N ASN A 119 27.20 10.14 -8.36
CA ASN A 119 27.51 8.84 -7.74
C ASN A 119 26.38 8.29 -6.85
N PHE A 120 26.19 6.97 -6.87
CA PHE A 120 24.98 6.30 -6.39
C PHE A 120 25.01 5.86 -4.92
N ALA A 121 23.92 6.12 -4.19
CA ALA A 121 23.48 5.32 -3.03
C ALA A 121 22.03 5.63 -2.63
N LEU A 122 21.69 6.92 -2.46
CA LEU A 122 20.40 7.40 -1.96
C LEU A 122 20.12 8.81 -2.54
N TYR A 123 18.98 9.00 -3.20
CA TYR A 123 18.50 10.31 -3.64
C TYR A 123 17.08 10.54 -3.12
N SER A 124 16.70 11.79 -2.89
CA SER A 124 15.37 12.17 -2.43
C SER A 124 14.95 13.45 -3.11
N ASN A 125 13.81 13.42 -3.82
CA ASN A 125 13.18 14.57 -4.45
C ASN A 125 14.16 15.43 -5.29
N LYS A 126 14.84 14.79 -6.25
CA LYS A 126 15.75 15.46 -7.18
C LYS A 126 15.31 15.26 -8.62
N ARG A 127 14.97 16.34 -9.31
CA ARG A 127 14.56 16.25 -10.72
C ARG A 127 15.75 15.90 -11.62
N PHE A 128 15.64 14.76 -12.31
CA PHE A 128 16.57 14.36 -13.38
C PHE A 128 15.87 14.47 -14.73
N ALA A 129 16.34 15.38 -15.59
CA ALA A 129 15.80 15.52 -16.94
C ALA A 129 16.30 14.42 -17.89
N ASN A 130 17.54 13.99 -17.70
CA ASN A 130 18.18 12.89 -18.41
C ASN A 130 19.33 12.33 -17.56
N TYR A 131 19.48 11.01 -17.55
CA TYR A 131 20.58 10.33 -16.86
C TYR A 131 21.06 9.15 -17.71
N GLY A 132 22.38 8.91 -17.77
CA GLY A 132 22.93 7.74 -18.46
C GLY A 132 22.68 7.71 -19.98
N GLY A 133 22.34 8.85 -20.59
CA GLY A 133 22.08 8.93 -22.02
C GLY A 133 23.33 8.77 -22.88
N SER A 134 23.19 8.16 -24.05
CA SER A 134 24.25 7.98 -25.07
C SER A 134 25.52 7.31 -24.55
N ARG A 135 25.41 6.48 -23.51
CA ARG A 135 26.53 5.73 -22.92
C ARG A 135 26.89 4.52 -23.77
N VAL A 136 28.18 4.17 -23.80
CA VAL A 136 28.71 2.99 -24.51
C VAL A 136 29.32 2.03 -23.50
N SER A 137 28.86 0.78 -23.47
CA SER A 137 29.44 -0.34 -22.70
C SER A 137 29.69 -0.08 -21.20
N ARG A 138 28.83 0.71 -20.54
CA ARG A 138 28.89 1.04 -19.11
C ARG A 138 27.76 0.35 -18.35
N SER A 139 27.86 0.32 -17.01
CA SER A 139 26.74 -0.04 -16.13
C SER A 139 26.44 1.06 -15.12
N ASP A 140 25.14 1.33 -14.92
CA ASP A 140 24.61 2.29 -13.96
C ASP A 140 23.56 1.60 -13.06
N SER A 141 23.47 1.99 -11.78
CA SER A 141 22.57 1.35 -10.81
C SER A 141 22.00 2.34 -9.79
N PHE A 142 20.68 2.49 -9.76
CA PHE A 142 19.98 3.19 -8.68
C PHE A 142 19.41 2.20 -7.68
N LYS A 143 19.79 2.32 -6.41
CA LYS A 143 19.21 1.47 -5.35
C LYS A 143 17.91 2.03 -4.78
N ASN A 144 17.91 3.30 -4.39
CA ASN A 144 16.79 3.94 -3.70
C ASN A 144 16.66 5.41 -4.13
N TYR A 145 15.52 5.76 -4.72
CA TYR A 145 15.15 7.11 -5.11
C TYR A 145 13.84 7.50 -4.44
N SER A 146 13.87 8.51 -3.57
CA SER A 146 12.70 9.06 -2.86
C SER A 146 11.93 8.09 -1.96
N ASN A 147 12.56 7.01 -1.49
CA ASN A 147 11.92 6.05 -0.60
C ASN A 147 11.58 6.67 0.79
N GLY A 148 10.42 6.30 1.34
CA GLY A 148 10.02 6.65 2.70
C GLY A 148 9.57 8.09 2.90
N LEU A 149 9.36 8.85 1.81
CA LEU A 149 8.94 10.25 1.87
C LEU A 149 7.41 10.37 2.00
N ASN A 150 6.96 11.40 2.71
CA ASN A 150 5.53 11.70 2.80
C ASN A 150 4.94 12.16 1.47
N SER A 151 5.70 12.90 0.67
CA SER A 151 5.29 13.39 -0.65
C SER A 151 6.50 13.30 -1.59
N VAL A 152 6.36 12.51 -2.65
CA VAL A 152 7.32 12.40 -3.75
C VAL A 152 6.76 13.18 -4.93
N ALA A 153 7.39 14.31 -5.28
CA ALA A 153 6.91 15.19 -6.35
C ALA A 153 7.92 15.40 -7.49
N ASP A 154 9.22 15.23 -7.24
CA ASP A 154 10.23 15.45 -8.27
C ASP A 154 10.37 14.23 -9.19
N SER A 155 10.05 14.47 -10.45
CA SER A 155 9.98 13.47 -11.51
C SER A 155 11.37 13.07 -12.03
N PHE A 156 11.50 11.82 -12.46
CA PHE A 156 12.69 11.31 -13.15
C PHE A 156 12.35 11.08 -14.62
N ILE A 157 12.80 11.97 -15.50
CA ILE A 157 12.23 12.06 -16.84
C ILE A 157 12.85 11.05 -17.81
N ARG A 158 14.17 10.82 -17.81
CA ARG A 158 14.79 9.86 -18.76
C ARG A 158 16.00 9.14 -18.16
N TYR A 159 16.06 7.83 -18.37
CA TYR A 159 17.20 6.98 -18.01
C TYR A 159 17.67 6.14 -19.21
N SER A 160 18.98 6.13 -19.47
CA SER A 160 19.66 5.27 -20.46
C SER A 160 19.23 5.44 -21.92
N ARG A 161 18.73 6.62 -22.27
CA ARG A 161 18.29 6.94 -23.63
C ARG A 161 19.45 6.88 -24.64
N ASP A 162 19.23 6.34 -25.83
CA ASP A 162 20.19 6.30 -26.95
C ASP A 162 21.52 5.59 -26.60
N SER A 163 21.52 4.70 -25.60
CA SER A 163 22.72 4.00 -25.12
C SER A 163 23.06 2.78 -25.97
N THR A 164 24.34 2.34 -25.99
CA THR A 164 24.81 1.19 -26.78
C THR A 164 25.58 0.21 -25.90
N GLY A 165 25.15 -1.05 -25.86
CA GLY A 165 25.77 -2.12 -25.06
C GLY A 165 25.75 -1.84 -23.55
N HIS A 166 24.85 -0.97 -23.09
CA HIS A 166 24.79 -0.47 -21.73
C HIS A 166 23.92 -1.37 -20.83
N SER A 167 24.30 -1.50 -19.56
CA SER A 167 23.55 -2.29 -18.57
C SER A 167 23.08 -1.46 -17.38
N GLU A 168 21.80 -1.13 -17.32
CA GLU A 168 21.22 -0.30 -16.27
C GLU A 168 20.33 -1.07 -15.28
N THR A 169 20.34 -0.63 -14.03
CA THR A 169 19.42 -1.13 -13.00
C THR A 169 18.78 0.01 -12.21
N PHE A 170 17.53 -0.18 -11.80
CA PHE A 170 16.77 0.71 -10.92
C PHE A 170 15.96 -0.11 -9.93
N ALA A 171 16.42 -0.21 -8.69
CA ALA A 171 15.82 -1.11 -7.72
C ALA A 171 14.55 -0.54 -7.08
N ASN A 172 14.55 0.73 -6.65
CA ASN A 172 13.40 1.29 -5.94
C ASN A 172 13.18 2.77 -6.29
N TYR A 173 11.96 3.10 -6.72
CA TYR A 173 11.46 4.45 -6.93
C TYR A 173 10.29 4.69 -5.98
N GLY A 174 10.41 5.63 -5.04
CA GLY A 174 9.33 6.14 -4.18
C GLY A 174 8.67 5.13 -3.22
N ASN A 175 9.26 3.94 -3.02
CA ASN A 175 8.73 2.92 -2.11
C ASN A 175 8.53 3.44 -0.68
N ASP A 176 7.58 2.83 0.05
CA ASP A 176 7.31 3.11 1.46
C ASP A 176 6.87 4.55 1.75
N GLY A 177 6.37 5.28 0.74
CA GLY A 177 5.88 6.65 0.86
C GLY A 177 4.39 6.75 1.19
N ASN A 178 3.91 7.98 1.44
CA ASN A 178 2.47 8.22 1.64
C ASN A 178 1.80 8.69 0.36
N LEU A 179 2.38 9.68 -0.29
CA LEU A 179 1.86 10.28 -1.50
C LEU A 179 2.95 10.25 -2.57
N ALA A 180 2.66 9.59 -3.68
CA ALA A 180 3.56 9.54 -4.82
C ALA A 180 2.89 10.20 -6.03
N ASN A 181 3.29 11.43 -6.34
CA ASN A 181 2.78 12.22 -7.47
C ASN A 181 3.89 12.49 -8.52
N ALA A 182 5.03 11.82 -8.38
CA ALA A 182 6.13 11.98 -9.30
C ALA A 182 5.95 11.10 -10.54
N THR A 183 6.41 11.63 -11.67
CA THR A 183 6.40 10.93 -12.95
C THR A 183 7.76 10.30 -13.20
N PHE A 184 7.77 9.05 -13.67
CA PHE A 184 8.92 8.49 -14.35
C PHE A 184 8.66 8.50 -15.85
N GLY A 185 9.48 9.24 -16.60
CA GLY A 185 9.24 9.44 -18.02
C GLY A 185 9.62 8.19 -18.81
N ASN A 186 10.90 8.02 -19.12
CA ASN A 186 11.38 7.03 -20.08
C ASN A 186 12.53 6.19 -19.52
N TYR A 187 12.49 4.89 -19.79
CA TYR A 187 13.56 3.94 -19.42
C TYR A 187 14.08 3.23 -20.68
N GLY A 188 15.38 3.33 -20.99
CA GLY A 188 16.05 2.59 -22.06
C GLY A 188 15.50 2.85 -23.47
N SER A 189 15.01 4.06 -23.76
CA SER A 189 14.49 4.41 -25.09
C SER A 189 15.62 4.53 -26.12
N ALA A 190 15.42 3.97 -27.32
CA ALA A 190 16.38 3.91 -28.42
C ALA A 190 17.73 3.28 -28.05
N ALA A 191 17.76 2.46 -27.00
CA ALA A 191 18.96 1.72 -26.61
C ALA A 191 19.23 0.55 -27.57
N THR A 192 20.51 0.31 -27.87
CA THR A 192 20.97 -0.76 -28.76
C THR A 192 21.89 -1.72 -28.02
N GLY A 193 21.50 -2.99 -27.88
CA GLY A 193 22.25 -4.00 -27.12
C GLY A 193 22.31 -3.70 -25.61
N GLY A 194 22.85 -4.63 -24.83
CA GLY A 194 22.89 -4.51 -23.36
C GLY A 194 21.59 -4.94 -22.69
N SER A 195 21.33 -4.45 -21.47
CA SER A 195 20.14 -4.85 -20.71
C SER A 195 19.69 -3.83 -19.65
N GLY A 196 18.41 -3.85 -19.30
CA GLY A 196 17.86 -2.99 -18.26
C GLY A 196 16.96 -3.74 -17.29
N THR A 197 17.06 -3.43 -15.99
CA THR A 197 16.19 -4.01 -14.95
C THR A 197 15.63 -2.93 -14.04
N PHE A 198 14.29 -2.86 -13.93
CA PHE A 198 13.58 -2.04 -12.96
C PHE A 198 12.86 -2.93 -11.96
N MET A 199 13.21 -2.85 -10.67
CA MET A 199 12.62 -3.79 -9.69
C MET A 199 11.29 -3.27 -9.14
N ASN A 200 11.26 -2.09 -8.49
CA ASN A 200 10.09 -1.64 -7.76
C ASN A 200 9.79 -0.17 -8.00
N TYR A 201 8.55 0.10 -8.39
CA TYR A 201 8.02 1.45 -8.55
C TYR A 201 6.86 1.65 -7.57
N ASP A 202 7.05 2.54 -6.60
CA ASP A 202 6.07 2.98 -5.59
C ASP A 202 5.39 1.82 -4.84
N ASN A 203 6.20 0.83 -4.42
CA ASN A 203 5.74 -0.29 -3.61
C ASN A 203 5.43 0.17 -2.17
N ARG A 204 4.30 -0.29 -1.60
CA ARG A 204 3.80 0.10 -0.26
C ARG A 204 3.60 1.61 -0.10
N VAL A 205 3.01 2.24 -1.12
CA VAL A 205 2.58 3.64 -1.07
C VAL A 205 1.10 3.74 -0.71
N ASN A 206 0.74 4.63 0.21
CA ASN A 206 -0.65 4.77 0.65
C ASN A 206 -1.57 5.36 -0.45
N VAL A 207 -1.16 6.50 -1.03
CA VAL A 207 -1.92 7.25 -2.04
C VAL A 207 -1.08 7.49 -3.30
N PRO A 208 -1.05 6.53 -4.23
CA PRO A 208 -0.43 6.72 -5.53
C PRO A 208 -1.24 7.66 -6.46
N ASP A 209 -0.56 8.58 -7.16
CA ASP A 209 -0.97 9.23 -8.42
C ASP A 209 0.16 9.05 -9.44
N LEU A 210 0.33 7.80 -9.87
CA LEU A 210 1.56 7.37 -10.54
C LEU A 210 1.49 7.58 -12.04
N ARG A 211 2.60 8.03 -12.62
CA ARG A 211 2.71 8.19 -14.07
C ARG A 211 4.02 7.62 -14.56
N PHE A 212 3.94 6.53 -15.32
CA PHE A 212 5.05 6.00 -16.10
C PHE A 212 4.78 6.25 -17.58
N THR A 213 5.64 7.01 -18.25
CA THR A 213 5.39 7.34 -19.66
C THR A 213 5.73 6.15 -20.55
N THR A 214 7.00 5.82 -20.78
CA THR A 214 7.35 4.65 -21.57
C THR A 214 8.52 3.84 -21.02
N TYR A 215 8.32 2.53 -20.93
CA TYR A 215 9.38 1.58 -20.66
C TYR A 215 9.86 1.04 -22.01
N THR A 216 10.93 1.67 -22.52
CA THR A 216 11.51 1.60 -23.87
C THR A 216 10.59 1.97 -25.04
N SER A 217 11.22 2.54 -26.07
CA SER A 217 10.66 2.73 -27.41
C SER A 217 11.81 2.69 -28.41
N ASP A 218 11.60 2.10 -29.59
CA ASP A 218 12.56 2.07 -30.69
C ASP A 218 13.92 1.41 -30.31
N GLY A 219 13.92 0.50 -29.33
CA GLY A 219 15.12 -0.24 -28.90
C GLY A 219 15.49 -1.37 -29.87
N ASN A 220 16.76 -1.78 -29.86
CA ASN A 220 17.28 -2.83 -30.72
C ASN A 220 18.14 -3.82 -29.92
N ASP A 221 17.73 -5.08 -29.81
CA ASP A 221 18.43 -6.15 -29.07
C ASP A 221 18.79 -5.80 -27.59
N HIS A 222 18.04 -4.91 -26.96
CA HIS A 222 18.25 -4.48 -25.57
C HIS A 222 17.24 -5.16 -24.63
N LYS A 223 17.68 -6.17 -23.87
CA LYS A 223 16.77 -6.98 -23.02
C LYS A 223 16.28 -6.20 -21.80
N LEU A 224 14.99 -6.28 -21.49
CA LEU A 224 14.37 -5.49 -20.43
C LEU A 224 13.52 -6.31 -19.46
N SER A 225 13.55 -5.93 -18.18
CA SER A 225 12.70 -6.54 -17.15
C SER A 225 12.19 -5.55 -16.10
N PHE A 226 10.89 -5.63 -15.78
CA PHE A 226 10.23 -4.86 -14.73
C PHE A 226 9.54 -5.80 -13.72
N SER A 227 9.97 -5.80 -12.47
CA SER A 227 9.41 -6.72 -11.45
C SER A 227 8.08 -6.26 -10.86
N SER A 228 7.91 -4.98 -10.50
CA SER A 228 6.74 -4.54 -9.73
C SER A 228 6.42 -3.06 -9.93
N TYR A 229 5.16 -2.76 -10.26
CA TYR A 229 4.62 -1.42 -10.36
C TYR A 229 3.41 -1.27 -9.44
N SER A 230 3.55 -0.43 -8.40
CA SER A 230 2.50 -0.06 -7.45
C SER A 230 1.86 -1.24 -6.70
N ASP A 231 2.68 -2.14 -6.17
CA ASP A 231 2.19 -3.24 -5.34
C ASP A 231 1.93 -2.79 -3.88
N GLU A 232 1.02 -3.49 -3.20
CA GLU A 232 0.68 -3.28 -1.78
C GLU A 232 0.24 -1.84 -1.43
N THR A 233 -0.46 -1.18 -2.37
CA THR A 233 -0.95 0.19 -2.17
C THR A 233 -2.35 0.23 -1.57
N ASN A 234 -2.69 1.32 -0.88
CA ASN A 234 -4.01 1.45 -0.24
C ASN A 234 -5.07 1.98 -1.20
N VAL A 235 -5.01 3.26 -1.57
CA VAL A 235 -6.00 3.84 -2.48
C VAL A 235 -5.41 4.90 -3.38
N GLY A 236 -5.64 4.82 -4.69
CA GLY A 236 -5.09 5.80 -5.62
C GLY A 236 -5.35 5.52 -7.09
N ALA A 237 -4.62 6.25 -7.94
CA ALA A 237 -4.69 6.15 -9.38
C ALA A 237 -3.30 5.97 -9.98
N GLN A 238 -3.25 5.31 -11.14
CA GLN A 238 -1.99 5.10 -11.85
C GLN A 238 -2.18 5.00 -13.36
N VAL A 239 -1.17 5.48 -14.07
CA VAL A 239 -1.13 5.51 -15.53
C VAL A 239 0.22 5.00 -16.03
N PHE A 240 0.16 3.97 -16.87
CA PHE A 240 1.30 3.48 -17.64
C PHE A 240 0.99 3.63 -19.12
N THR A 241 1.72 4.50 -19.83
CA THR A 241 1.38 4.81 -21.23
C THR A 241 1.87 3.73 -22.20
N GLY A 242 3.09 3.23 -22.05
CA GLY A 242 3.58 2.18 -22.96
C GLY A 242 4.73 1.35 -22.41
N TYR A 243 4.67 0.04 -22.61
CA TYR A 243 5.74 -0.89 -22.27
C TYR A 243 6.16 -1.66 -23.51
N GLY A 244 7.35 -1.39 -24.05
CA GLY A 244 7.80 -1.95 -25.31
C GLY A 244 7.03 -1.36 -26.50
N LYS A 245 7.67 -0.46 -27.26
CA LYS A 245 7.10 0.13 -28.48
C LYS A 245 8.12 0.13 -29.61
N LYS A 246 7.76 -0.39 -30.80
CA LYS A 246 8.61 -0.41 -32.00
C LYS A 246 10.01 -1.02 -31.79
N GLY A 247 10.13 -1.94 -30.84
CA GLY A 247 11.40 -2.61 -30.56
C GLY A 247 11.71 -3.68 -31.61
N ASN A 248 13.00 -3.90 -31.89
CA ASN A 248 13.47 -4.96 -32.77
C ASN A 248 14.35 -5.93 -31.98
N GLY A 249 13.89 -7.17 -31.77
CA GLY A 249 14.61 -8.17 -30.98
C GLY A 249 14.73 -7.83 -29.48
N VAL A 250 13.78 -7.06 -28.93
CA VAL A 250 13.81 -6.59 -27.53
C VAL A 250 12.86 -7.44 -26.66
N PRO A 251 13.31 -8.57 -26.08
CA PRO A 251 12.46 -9.32 -25.16
C PRO A 251 12.24 -8.50 -23.89
N SER A 252 10.96 -8.31 -23.55
CA SER A 252 10.55 -7.50 -22.41
C SER A 252 9.70 -8.32 -21.42
N GLU A 253 10.13 -8.36 -20.16
CA GLU A 253 9.46 -9.13 -19.10
C GLU A 253 8.85 -8.19 -18.07
N PHE A 254 7.54 -8.26 -17.81
CA PHE A 254 6.86 -7.54 -16.73
C PHE A 254 6.19 -8.53 -15.79
N VAL A 255 6.57 -8.53 -14.50
CA VAL A 255 6.07 -9.50 -13.54
C VAL A 255 4.75 -9.04 -12.89
N LYS A 256 4.71 -7.88 -12.23
CA LYS A 256 3.54 -7.44 -11.46
C LYS A 256 3.16 -5.98 -11.66
N TYR A 257 1.87 -5.75 -11.81
CA TYR A 257 1.27 -4.42 -11.84
C TYR A 257 0.08 -4.40 -10.88
N SER A 258 0.17 -3.63 -9.79
CA SER A 258 -0.79 -3.55 -8.69
C SER A 258 -1.25 -4.88 -8.08
N GLY A 259 -0.28 -5.70 -7.70
CA GLY A 259 -0.52 -6.84 -6.84
C GLY A 259 -0.87 -6.44 -5.41
N ASP A 260 -1.78 -7.18 -4.77
CA ASP A 260 -2.13 -7.02 -3.33
C ASP A 260 -2.58 -5.60 -2.93
N SER A 261 -3.09 -4.81 -3.87
CA SER A 261 -3.49 -3.42 -3.64
C SER A 261 -4.98 -3.34 -3.27
N ASN A 262 -5.38 -2.37 -2.45
CA ASN A 262 -6.75 -2.29 -1.95
C ASN A 262 -7.70 -1.67 -3.00
N VAL A 263 -7.65 -0.35 -3.24
CA VAL A 263 -8.51 0.34 -4.22
C VAL A 263 -7.66 1.14 -5.20
N ILE A 264 -7.28 0.54 -6.33
CA ILE A 264 -6.47 1.20 -7.35
C ILE A 264 -7.24 1.36 -8.65
N GLU A 265 -7.37 2.60 -9.10
CA GLU A 265 -7.71 2.90 -10.48
C GLU A 265 -6.45 2.82 -11.34
N SER A 266 -6.50 2.03 -12.40
CA SER A 266 -5.35 1.83 -13.27
C SER A 266 -5.68 2.00 -14.74
N THR A 267 -4.81 2.71 -15.45
CA THR A 267 -4.87 2.85 -16.90
C THR A 267 -3.55 2.41 -17.52
N PHE A 268 -3.59 1.33 -18.31
CA PHE A 268 -2.45 0.83 -19.06
C PHE A 268 -2.74 0.92 -20.55
N THR A 269 -2.02 1.79 -21.28
CA THR A 269 -2.37 2.09 -22.66
C THR A 269 -1.84 1.06 -23.67
N GLY A 270 -0.60 0.57 -23.55
CA GLY A 270 -0.08 -0.35 -24.57
C GLY A 270 1.12 -1.17 -24.10
N TYR A 271 1.10 -2.47 -24.40
CA TYR A 271 2.23 -3.38 -24.18
C TYR A 271 2.65 -4.04 -25.51
N GLY A 272 3.93 -3.98 -25.88
CA GLY A 272 4.46 -4.63 -27.09
C GLY A 272 3.92 -4.06 -28.41
N GLU A 273 3.71 -2.74 -28.49
CA GLU A 273 3.11 -2.10 -29.69
C GLU A 273 4.11 -2.05 -30.84
N LEU A 274 3.75 -2.59 -32.02
CA LEU A 274 4.58 -2.60 -33.24
C LEU A 274 5.96 -3.27 -33.07
N GLY A 275 6.09 -4.22 -32.15
CA GLY A 275 7.34 -4.97 -31.93
C GLY A 275 7.68 -5.92 -33.08
N ASN A 276 8.97 -6.11 -33.35
CA ASN A 276 9.49 -7.04 -34.35
C ASN A 276 10.38 -8.10 -33.69
N ALA A 277 10.04 -9.38 -33.86
CA ALA A 277 10.78 -10.53 -33.31
C ALA A 277 11.02 -10.48 -31.79
N ALA A 278 10.13 -9.83 -31.02
CA ALA A 278 10.22 -9.77 -29.57
C ALA A 278 9.69 -11.05 -28.90
N ASN A 279 10.20 -11.38 -27.72
CA ASN A 279 9.66 -12.43 -26.85
C ASN A 279 9.21 -11.79 -25.55
N ASP A 280 7.99 -11.29 -25.53
CA ASP A 280 7.49 -10.49 -24.42
C ASP A 280 6.59 -11.30 -23.47
N SER A 281 6.70 -11.01 -22.17
CA SER A 281 5.88 -11.66 -21.15
C SER A 281 5.37 -10.69 -20.12
N PHE A 282 4.06 -10.73 -19.86
CA PHE A 282 3.42 -10.06 -18.73
C PHE A 282 2.79 -11.10 -17.82
N THR A 283 3.28 -11.22 -16.58
CA THR A 283 2.81 -12.25 -15.66
C THR A 283 1.50 -11.87 -14.96
N GLY A 284 1.36 -10.66 -14.40
CA GLY A 284 0.22 -10.34 -13.54
C GLY A 284 -0.19 -8.87 -13.50
N TYR A 285 -1.49 -8.62 -13.64
CA TYR A 285 -2.11 -7.30 -13.57
C TYR A 285 -3.28 -7.31 -12.59
N GLY A 286 -3.24 -6.48 -11.54
CA GLY A 286 -4.33 -6.33 -10.57
C GLY A 286 -4.60 -7.59 -9.74
N ASN A 287 -3.61 -8.47 -9.57
CA ASN A 287 -3.81 -9.77 -8.92
C ASN A 287 -3.96 -9.62 -7.40
N SER A 288 -4.95 -10.32 -6.84
CA SER A 288 -5.22 -10.29 -5.38
C SER A 288 -5.56 -8.92 -4.82
N GLY A 289 -6.00 -7.99 -5.66
CA GLY A 289 -6.50 -6.70 -5.19
C GLY A 289 -7.85 -6.82 -4.50
N ASN A 290 -8.17 -5.90 -3.59
CA ASN A 290 -9.47 -5.92 -2.91
C ASN A 290 -10.59 -5.42 -3.83
N ASN A 291 -10.44 -4.20 -4.38
CA ASN A 291 -11.36 -3.59 -5.33
C ASN A 291 -10.60 -2.81 -6.42
N PRO A 292 -9.80 -3.47 -7.28
CA PRO A 292 -9.12 -2.82 -8.39
C PRO A 292 -10.11 -2.37 -9.47
N HIS A 293 -9.86 -1.20 -10.06
CA HIS A 293 -10.57 -0.62 -11.19
C HIS A 293 -9.61 -0.49 -12.36
N ASN A 294 -9.63 -1.44 -13.30
CA ASN A 294 -8.56 -1.56 -14.29
C ASN A 294 -9.02 -1.20 -15.70
N ASN A 295 -8.19 -0.45 -16.43
CA ASN A 295 -8.40 -0.11 -17.82
C ASN A 295 -7.14 -0.41 -18.65
N PHE A 296 -7.14 -1.58 -19.28
CA PHE A 296 -6.06 -2.04 -20.14
C PHE A 296 -6.47 -1.88 -21.61
N LYS A 297 -5.80 -1.00 -22.37
CA LYS A 297 -6.22 -0.74 -23.75
C LYS A 297 -5.65 -1.75 -24.75
N SER A 298 -4.34 -2.00 -24.80
CA SER A 298 -3.81 -2.89 -25.85
C SER A 298 -2.57 -3.70 -25.48
N TYR A 299 -2.54 -4.95 -25.95
CA TYR A 299 -1.39 -5.84 -25.81
C TYR A 299 -1.04 -6.47 -27.17
N GLY A 300 0.22 -6.35 -27.62
CA GLY A 300 0.74 -6.94 -28.86
C GLY A 300 0.15 -6.36 -30.15
N THR A 301 -0.26 -5.08 -30.15
CA THR A 301 -0.89 -4.46 -31.34
C THR A 301 0.12 -4.27 -32.46
N GLY A 302 -0.14 -4.81 -33.64
CA GLY A 302 0.71 -4.68 -34.82
C GLY A 302 2.05 -5.41 -34.73
N ALA A 303 2.19 -6.38 -33.81
CA ALA A 303 3.42 -7.15 -33.64
C ALA A 303 3.74 -8.05 -34.85
N ASN A 304 5.02 -8.25 -35.12
CA ASN A 304 5.54 -9.03 -36.24
C ASN A 304 6.54 -10.11 -35.77
N SER A 305 6.23 -11.38 -36.02
CA SER A 305 7.10 -12.54 -35.77
C SER A 305 7.60 -12.72 -34.33
N GLY A 306 6.84 -12.26 -33.32
CA GLY A 306 7.18 -12.39 -31.89
C GLY A 306 6.45 -13.51 -31.15
N ILE A 307 6.85 -13.74 -29.90
CA ILE A 307 6.11 -14.58 -28.93
C ILE A 307 5.66 -13.67 -27.79
N ASP A 308 4.35 -13.47 -27.63
CA ASP A 308 3.83 -12.64 -26.54
C ASP A 308 2.95 -13.45 -25.59
N SER A 309 3.19 -13.33 -24.29
CA SER A 309 2.45 -14.08 -23.27
C SER A 309 1.89 -13.19 -22.16
N PHE A 310 0.59 -13.29 -21.90
CA PHE A 310 -0.06 -12.63 -20.77
C PHE A 310 -0.68 -13.68 -19.84
N SER A 311 -0.05 -13.90 -18.68
CA SER A 311 -0.45 -14.99 -17.79
C SER A 311 -1.71 -14.69 -16.98
N SER A 312 -1.83 -13.52 -16.35
CA SER A 312 -2.96 -13.28 -15.45
C SER A 312 -3.42 -11.84 -15.39
N TYR A 313 -4.73 -11.66 -15.50
CA TYR A 313 -5.40 -10.39 -15.34
C TYR A 313 -6.49 -10.51 -14.28
N ARG A 314 -6.34 -9.74 -13.21
CA ARG A 314 -7.19 -9.71 -12.01
C ARG A 314 -7.38 -11.09 -11.37
N ASN A 315 -6.39 -11.97 -11.43
CA ASN A 315 -6.53 -13.30 -10.84
C ASN A 315 -6.62 -13.17 -9.32
N GLY A 316 -7.72 -13.68 -8.76
CA GLY A 316 -7.99 -13.61 -7.34
C GLY A 316 -8.32 -12.20 -6.82
N ALA A 317 -8.80 -11.22 -7.57
CA ALA A 317 -9.32 -10.03 -6.87
C ALA A 317 -10.64 -10.36 -6.14
N ASN A 318 -10.93 -9.62 -5.06
CA ASN A 318 -12.19 -9.78 -4.32
C ASN A 318 -13.39 -9.25 -5.13
N VAL A 319 -13.37 -7.97 -5.51
CA VAL A 319 -14.34 -7.30 -6.42
C VAL A 319 -13.59 -6.44 -7.45
N GLY A 320 -14.29 -5.66 -8.29
CA GLY A 320 -13.62 -4.71 -9.22
C GLY A 320 -14.43 -4.39 -10.48
N GLN A 321 -13.93 -3.40 -11.24
CA GLN A 321 -14.44 -3.02 -12.56
C GLN A 321 -13.30 -3.02 -13.57
N ASP A 322 -13.44 -3.77 -14.66
CA ASP A 322 -12.37 -3.92 -15.63
C ASP A 322 -12.81 -3.61 -17.07
N SER A 323 -11.91 -2.99 -17.83
CA SER A 323 -12.01 -2.92 -19.28
C SER A 323 -10.70 -3.31 -19.95
N PHE A 324 -10.74 -4.35 -20.77
CA PHE A 324 -9.66 -4.77 -21.66
C PHE A 324 -10.08 -4.50 -23.11
N GLN A 325 -9.44 -3.55 -23.80
CA GLN A 325 -9.91 -3.17 -25.13
C GLN A 325 -9.42 -4.09 -26.24
N SER A 326 -8.13 -4.45 -26.29
CA SER A 326 -7.61 -5.21 -27.43
C SER A 326 -6.40 -6.09 -27.14
N TYR A 327 -6.40 -7.31 -27.67
CA TYR A 327 -5.29 -8.25 -27.53
C TYR A 327 -4.91 -8.84 -28.89
N ALA A 328 -3.62 -8.76 -29.23
CA ALA A 328 -3.06 -9.20 -30.51
C ALA A 328 -3.80 -8.63 -31.73
N LYS A 329 -4.14 -7.34 -31.67
CA LYS A 329 -4.86 -6.66 -32.77
C LYS A 329 -3.89 -6.34 -33.91
N ASP A 330 -4.31 -6.58 -35.15
CA ASP A 330 -3.54 -6.27 -36.37
C ASP A 330 -2.14 -6.94 -36.43
N SER A 331 -1.94 -8.06 -35.73
CA SER A 331 -0.65 -8.78 -35.69
C SER A 331 -0.42 -9.54 -37.00
N ASN A 332 0.84 -9.57 -37.46
CA ASN A 332 1.19 -10.13 -38.78
C ASN A 332 1.55 -11.63 -38.73
N SER A 333 2.31 -12.05 -37.72
CA SER A 333 2.82 -13.42 -37.49
C SER A 333 3.29 -13.55 -36.03
N GLY A 334 3.37 -14.78 -35.50
CA GLY A 334 3.88 -15.02 -34.14
C GLY A 334 2.96 -15.89 -33.28
N LYS A 335 3.34 -16.10 -32.01
CA LYS A 335 2.53 -16.85 -31.04
C LYS A 335 2.12 -15.93 -29.91
N VAL A 336 0.82 -15.83 -29.66
CA VAL A 336 0.29 -15.03 -28.57
C VAL A 336 -0.54 -15.90 -27.64
N SER A 337 -0.32 -15.84 -26.33
CA SER A 337 -1.03 -16.67 -25.36
C SER A 337 -1.52 -15.92 -24.13
N PHE A 338 -2.79 -16.10 -23.79
CA PHE A 338 -3.43 -15.56 -22.60
C PHE A 338 -3.88 -16.69 -21.66
N THR A 339 -3.39 -16.73 -20.42
CA THR A 339 -3.68 -17.86 -19.52
C THR A 339 -4.99 -17.66 -18.72
N ASN A 340 -5.13 -16.57 -17.96
CA ASN A 340 -6.26 -16.39 -17.04
C ASN A 340 -6.84 -14.97 -17.06
N TYR A 341 -8.10 -14.80 -17.47
CA TYR A 341 -8.81 -13.52 -17.44
C TYR A 341 -9.94 -13.50 -16.39
N GLY A 342 -9.77 -12.66 -15.37
CA GLY A 342 -10.80 -12.29 -14.39
C GLY A 342 -11.38 -13.45 -13.58
N LYS A 343 -10.53 -14.36 -13.13
CA LYS A 343 -10.93 -15.37 -12.14
C LYS A 343 -11.05 -14.70 -10.76
N THR A 344 -12.19 -14.07 -10.50
CA THR A 344 -12.39 -13.24 -9.30
C THR A 344 -13.41 -13.84 -8.37
N PHE A 345 -13.28 -13.49 -7.09
CA PHE A 345 -14.06 -14.12 -6.05
C PHE A 345 -15.54 -13.72 -6.10
N ASN A 346 -15.82 -12.42 -6.28
CA ASN A 346 -17.15 -11.90 -6.55
C ASN A 346 -17.26 -11.41 -8.00
N PRO A 347 -18.47 -11.48 -8.61
CA PRO A 347 -18.70 -10.93 -9.93
C PRO A 347 -18.43 -9.42 -9.94
N GLY A 348 -17.57 -8.99 -10.87
CA GLY A 348 -17.30 -7.58 -11.19
C GLY A 348 -17.90 -7.20 -12.54
N ASN A 349 -17.81 -5.92 -12.91
CA ASN A 349 -18.23 -5.47 -14.24
C ASN A 349 -17.02 -5.46 -15.17
N ASP A 350 -16.88 -6.50 -15.98
CA ASP A 350 -15.70 -6.72 -16.80
C ASP A 350 -16.05 -6.71 -18.29
N SER A 351 -15.29 -5.99 -19.10
CA SER A 351 -15.47 -5.93 -20.55
C SER A 351 -14.20 -6.27 -21.31
N PHE A 352 -14.31 -7.16 -22.31
CA PHE A 352 -13.23 -7.46 -23.25
C PHE A 352 -13.71 -7.20 -24.68
N LYS A 353 -13.11 -6.23 -25.39
CA LYS A 353 -13.67 -5.75 -26.66
C LYS A 353 -13.17 -6.53 -27.90
N ASP A 354 -11.88 -6.48 -28.21
CA ASP A 354 -11.33 -7.01 -29.47
C ASP A 354 -10.24 -8.08 -29.21
N TYR A 355 -10.40 -9.26 -29.81
CA TYR A 355 -9.42 -10.36 -29.68
C TYR A 355 -8.91 -10.84 -31.04
N GLY A 356 -7.62 -10.66 -31.32
CA GLY A 356 -7.01 -11.09 -32.59
C GLY A 356 -7.52 -10.34 -33.83
N LYS A 357 -8.29 -9.27 -33.63
CA LYS A 357 -8.99 -8.56 -34.70
C LYS A 357 -8.01 -7.98 -35.72
N GLY A 358 -8.22 -8.29 -36.99
CA GLY A 358 -7.37 -7.81 -38.09
C GLY A 358 -6.05 -8.58 -38.27
N SER A 359 -5.78 -9.58 -37.42
CA SER A 359 -4.54 -10.36 -37.49
C SER A 359 -4.54 -11.33 -38.66
N LYS A 360 -3.38 -11.46 -39.32
CA LYS A 360 -3.22 -12.33 -40.49
C LYS A 360 -3.00 -13.78 -40.04
N GLY A 361 -3.45 -14.75 -40.85
CA GLY A 361 -3.55 -16.18 -40.50
C GLY A 361 -2.24 -16.93 -40.18
N MET A 362 -1.12 -16.23 -39.94
CA MET A 362 0.15 -16.76 -39.45
C MET A 362 0.36 -16.52 -37.94
N THR A 363 -0.55 -15.82 -37.26
CA THR A 363 -0.52 -15.65 -35.80
C THR A 363 -1.30 -16.77 -35.12
N THR A 364 -0.65 -17.53 -34.23
CA THR A 364 -1.33 -18.51 -33.38
C THR A 364 -1.72 -17.86 -32.08
N ILE A 365 -3.01 -17.90 -31.76
CA ILE A 365 -3.58 -17.23 -30.60
C ILE A 365 -4.17 -18.27 -29.66
N GLY A 366 -3.65 -18.37 -28.44
CA GLY A 366 -4.09 -19.33 -27.42
C GLY A 366 -4.75 -18.65 -26.22
N PHE A 367 -5.87 -19.20 -25.77
CA PHE A 367 -6.56 -18.75 -24.56
C PHE A 367 -6.86 -19.93 -23.62
N LYS A 368 -6.34 -19.92 -22.38
CA LYS A 368 -6.52 -21.06 -21.46
C LYS A 368 -7.85 -21.03 -20.71
N SER A 369 -8.24 -19.90 -20.08
CA SER A 369 -9.50 -19.84 -19.31
C SER A 369 -10.01 -18.42 -18.97
N TYR A 370 -11.34 -18.26 -18.89
CA TYR A 370 -12.07 -17.06 -18.43
C TYR A 370 -13.29 -17.43 -17.57
N SER A 371 -13.84 -16.48 -16.80
CA SER A 371 -15.00 -16.68 -15.90
C SER A 371 -16.37 -16.31 -16.51
N LEU A 372 -17.46 -16.62 -15.80
CA LEU A 372 -18.87 -16.41 -16.19
C LEU A 372 -19.20 -14.96 -16.59
N ASP A 373 -20.25 -14.80 -17.41
CA ASP A 373 -20.86 -13.52 -17.83
C ASP A 373 -19.98 -12.56 -18.64
N ARG A 374 -18.94 -13.08 -19.29
CA ARG A 374 -18.05 -12.27 -20.15
C ARG A 374 -18.38 -12.41 -21.62
N SER A 375 -18.67 -11.28 -22.27
CA SER A 375 -18.84 -11.22 -23.72
C SER A 375 -17.57 -10.68 -24.40
N PHE A 376 -16.99 -11.43 -25.34
CA PHE A 376 -16.07 -10.89 -26.33
C PHE A 376 -16.88 -10.23 -27.45
N LYS A 377 -16.69 -8.93 -27.72
CA LYS A 377 -17.49 -8.24 -28.75
C LYS A 377 -17.05 -8.59 -30.18
N VAL A 378 -15.74 -8.78 -30.40
CA VAL A 378 -15.16 -9.10 -31.71
C VAL A 378 -13.99 -10.06 -31.55
N TYR A 379 -13.95 -11.14 -32.33
CA TYR A 379 -12.82 -12.08 -32.36
C TYR A 379 -12.47 -12.52 -33.80
N ASN A 380 -11.23 -12.97 -33.99
CA ASN A 380 -10.78 -13.62 -35.24
C ASN A 380 -11.12 -15.12 -35.19
N ASP A 381 -11.69 -15.67 -36.26
CA ASP A 381 -12.10 -17.07 -36.35
C ASP A 381 -10.97 -18.00 -36.85
N LYS A 382 -9.87 -17.43 -37.37
CA LYS A 382 -8.73 -18.18 -37.91
C LYS A 382 -7.51 -18.07 -37.01
N GLY A 383 -6.91 -19.22 -36.65
CA GLY A 383 -5.69 -19.28 -35.84
C GLY A 383 -5.90 -19.13 -34.32
N VAL A 384 -7.16 -19.11 -33.86
CA VAL A 384 -7.52 -19.01 -32.44
C VAL A 384 -7.85 -20.40 -31.86
N THR A 385 -7.31 -20.69 -30.68
CA THR A 385 -7.60 -21.91 -29.92
C THR A 385 -8.02 -21.57 -28.48
N PHE A 386 -9.16 -22.10 -28.05
CA PHE A 386 -9.64 -22.00 -26.67
C PHE A 386 -9.48 -23.36 -25.99
N ALA A 387 -8.68 -23.42 -24.92
CA ALA A 387 -8.37 -24.67 -24.24
C ALA A 387 -9.38 -25.03 -23.13
N GLY A 388 -10.17 -24.07 -22.63
CA GLY A 388 -11.14 -24.36 -21.58
C GLY A 388 -12.01 -23.17 -21.16
N TYR A 389 -13.19 -23.51 -20.64
CA TYR A 389 -14.16 -22.62 -20.01
C TYR A 389 -14.40 -23.11 -18.58
N SER A 390 -14.40 -22.20 -17.59
CA SER A 390 -14.64 -22.57 -16.19
C SER A 390 -15.91 -21.91 -15.65
N ASN A 391 -16.94 -22.72 -15.39
CA ASN A 391 -18.14 -22.33 -14.65
C ASN A 391 -17.81 -22.32 -13.15
N THR A 392 -17.87 -21.15 -12.50
CA THR A 392 -17.41 -20.98 -11.12
C THR A 392 -18.40 -21.53 -10.10
N THR A 393 -18.28 -22.83 -9.78
CA THR A 393 -18.73 -23.41 -8.50
C THR A 393 -17.74 -24.42 -7.90
N SER A 394 -16.64 -24.73 -8.58
CA SER A 394 -15.60 -25.62 -8.06
C SER A 394 -14.24 -25.11 -8.51
N PHE A 395 -13.48 -24.55 -7.57
CA PHE A 395 -12.07 -24.24 -7.76
C PHE A 395 -11.30 -25.55 -7.91
N PRO A 396 -10.85 -25.95 -9.13
CA PRO A 396 -10.02 -27.12 -9.25
C PRO A 396 -8.66 -26.78 -8.68
N SER A 397 -8.11 -27.67 -7.85
CA SER A 397 -6.70 -27.69 -7.49
C SER A 397 -5.89 -28.02 -8.75
N ASP A 398 -5.70 -27.05 -9.65
CA ASP A 398 -4.84 -27.25 -10.80
C ASP A 398 -3.40 -27.13 -10.29
N ASN A 399 -2.68 -28.25 -10.25
CA ASN A 399 -1.25 -28.39 -9.90
C ASN A 399 -0.32 -27.73 -10.95
N GLY A 400 -0.81 -26.71 -11.66
CA GLY A 400 -0.05 -25.92 -12.60
C GLY A 400 0.82 -24.93 -11.86
N VAL A 401 2.10 -25.27 -11.74
CA VAL A 401 3.19 -24.44 -11.22
C VAL A 401 3.15 -23.03 -11.83
N PHE A 402 2.55 -22.08 -11.13
CA PHE A 402 2.77 -20.64 -11.31
C PHE A 402 2.88 -19.94 -9.96
N VAL A 403 3.71 -20.50 -9.08
CA VAL A 403 4.29 -19.75 -7.97
C VAL A 403 5.49 -19.00 -8.53
N THR A 404 5.26 -17.92 -9.29
CA THR A 404 6.28 -16.86 -9.30
C THR A 404 6.47 -16.48 -7.84
N LYS A 405 7.71 -16.54 -7.33
CA LYS A 405 8.10 -16.29 -5.93
C LYS A 405 7.58 -14.93 -5.46
N ARG A 406 6.30 -14.86 -5.08
CA ARG A 406 5.63 -13.67 -4.59
C ARG A 406 6.15 -13.47 -3.18
N TRP A 407 7.03 -12.49 -3.04
CA TRP A 407 7.62 -12.14 -1.76
C TRP A 407 6.58 -11.41 -0.92
N VAL A 408 6.21 -12.00 0.21
CA VAL A 408 5.40 -11.37 1.26
C VAL A 408 6.34 -11.14 2.44
N GLU A 409 6.28 -9.95 3.05
CA GLU A 409 7.13 -9.67 4.22
C GLU A 409 6.92 -10.75 5.29
N PRO A 410 8.00 -11.39 5.79
CA PRO A 410 7.89 -12.39 6.83
C PRO A 410 7.17 -11.83 8.07
N GLY A 411 6.21 -12.61 8.60
CA GLY A 411 5.44 -12.20 9.78
C GLY A 411 4.23 -11.31 9.48
N LYS A 412 4.05 -10.81 8.25
CA LYS A 412 2.87 -10.02 7.86
C LYS A 412 1.57 -10.78 8.10
N PHE A 413 1.58 -12.08 7.78
CA PHE A 413 0.53 -13.03 8.11
C PHE A 413 1.13 -14.23 8.84
N PHE A 414 0.38 -14.81 9.77
CA PHE A 414 0.78 -15.99 10.55
C PHE A 414 -0.42 -16.85 10.92
N ARG A 415 -0.15 -18.06 11.43
CA ARG A 415 -1.16 -19.01 11.92
C ARG A 415 -1.50 -18.74 13.37
N GLU A 416 -2.74 -19.00 13.77
CA GLU A 416 -3.15 -18.81 15.18
C GLU A 416 -2.29 -19.65 16.13
N SER A 417 -1.90 -20.86 15.70
CA SER A 417 -1.00 -21.75 16.44
C SER A 417 0.38 -21.17 16.75
N MET A 418 0.79 -20.10 16.05
CA MET A 418 2.05 -19.39 16.31
C MET A 418 1.95 -18.44 17.51
N LEU A 419 0.74 -18.03 17.94
CA LEU A 419 0.50 -17.26 19.16
C LEU A 419 0.59 -18.16 20.40
N LYS A 420 1.75 -18.76 20.61
CA LYS A 420 2.03 -19.64 21.73
C LYS A 420 3.29 -19.17 22.45
N GLN A 421 3.21 -19.08 23.77
CA GLN A 421 4.34 -18.68 24.61
C GLN A 421 5.60 -19.51 24.29
N GLY A 422 6.73 -18.82 24.15
CA GLY A 422 8.03 -19.38 23.79
C GLY A 422 8.28 -19.52 22.29
N ASN A 423 7.24 -19.39 21.45
CA ASN A 423 7.41 -19.45 19.99
C ASN A 423 8.19 -18.23 19.49
N VAL A 424 9.10 -18.42 18.53
CA VAL A 424 9.86 -17.33 17.90
C VAL A 424 9.36 -17.14 16.48
N MET A 425 9.03 -15.90 16.12
CA MET A 425 8.54 -15.57 14.78
C MET A 425 9.05 -14.21 14.31
N ALA A 426 9.09 -14.02 13.00
CA ALA A 426 9.37 -12.71 12.41
C ALA A 426 8.22 -11.75 12.70
N MET A 427 8.55 -10.50 13.05
CA MET A 427 7.63 -9.39 13.17
C MET A 427 7.76 -8.49 11.93
N PRO A 428 6.66 -8.14 11.24
CA PRO A 428 6.71 -7.26 10.08
C PRO A 428 7.02 -5.81 10.50
N ASP A 429 7.16 -4.90 9.52
CA ASP A 429 7.22 -3.47 9.82
C ASP A 429 5.87 -2.91 10.26
N ILE A 430 5.65 -2.82 11.57
CA ILE A 430 4.39 -2.32 12.13
C ILE A 430 4.34 -0.79 12.33
N ARG A 431 5.33 -0.04 11.81
CA ARG A 431 5.38 1.43 11.97
C ARG A 431 4.45 2.11 10.97
N ASP A 432 3.68 3.07 11.46
CA ASP A 432 2.90 3.96 10.60
C ASP A 432 3.80 5.07 10.06
N LYS A 433 3.77 5.25 8.74
CA LYS A 433 4.57 6.27 8.05
C LYS A 433 3.75 7.53 7.79
N MET A 434 2.45 7.54 8.02
CA MET A 434 1.60 8.71 7.76
C MET A 434 1.97 9.90 8.64
N PRO A 435 1.81 11.15 8.14
CA PRO A 435 2.04 12.33 8.96
C PRO A 435 1.11 12.36 10.16
N LYS A 436 1.57 12.88 11.30
CA LYS A 436 0.72 13.01 12.49
C LYS A 436 -0.42 14.00 12.24
N ARG A 437 -1.62 13.65 12.68
CA ARG A 437 -2.86 14.44 12.57
C ARG A 437 -3.73 14.18 13.79
N SER A 438 -4.73 15.03 14.02
CA SER A 438 -5.74 14.84 15.07
C SER A 438 -7.14 14.73 14.50
N PHE A 439 -8.03 14.07 15.25
CA PHE A 439 -9.45 14.10 14.95
C PHE A 439 -10.00 15.52 15.11
N LEU A 440 -11.01 15.86 14.32
CA LEU A 440 -11.77 17.07 14.53
C LEU A 440 -12.86 16.83 15.58
N PRO A 441 -13.20 17.83 16.42
CA PRO A 441 -14.37 17.73 17.29
C PRO A 441 -15.63 17.54 16.45
N ARG A 442 -16.59 16.76 16.96
CA ARG A 442 -17.86 16.52 16.25
C ARG A 442 -18.60 17.83 15.89
N SER A 443 -18.44 18.88 16.70
CA SER A 443 -19.02 20.20 16.45
C SER A 443 -18.50 20.88 15.19
N ILE A 444 -17.29 20.55 14.73
CA ILE A 444 -16.67 21.09 13.51
C ILE A 444 -16.92 20.13 12.34
N ILE A 445 -16.60 18.84 12.51
CA ILE A 445 -16.67 17.85 11.41
C ILE A 445 -18.06 17.73 10.80
N SER A 446 -19.13 17.85 11.61
CA SER A 446 -20.53 17.78 11.16
C SER A 446 -20.95 18.91 10.23
N LYS A 447 -20.11 19.94 10.09
CA LYS A 447 -20.32 21.10 9.21
C LYS A 447 -19.42 21.09 7.99
N LEU A 448 -18.53 20.11 7.86
CA LEU A 448 -17.66 19.98 6.70
C LEU A 448 -18.30 19.05 5.67
N PRO A 449 -18.19 19.37 4.37
CA PRO A 449 -18.57 18.43 3.33
C PRO A 449 -17.70 17.16 3.41
N PHE A 450 -18.28 16.00 3.15
CA PHE A 450 -17.55 14.74 3.07
C PHE A 450 -18.25 13.79 2.08
N SER A 451 -18.11 14.12 0.79
CA SER A 451 -18.57 13.28 -0.32
C SER A 451 -17.82 13.64 -1.59
N THR A 452 -17.66 12.69 -2.52
CA THR A 452 -17.16 12.97 -3.88
C THR A 452 -18.01 13.99 -4.62
N THR A 453 -19.32 14.04 -4.34
CA THR A 453 -20.24 15.02 -4.94
C THR A 453 -19.99 16.46 -4.48
N SER A 454 -19.38 16.64 -3.30
CA SER A 454 -19.00 17.95 -2.73
C SER A 454 -17.50 18.24 -2.91
N LEU A 455 -16.81 17.57 -3.85
CA LEU A 455 -15.37 17.73 -4.04
C LEU A 455 -14.98 19.19 -4.33
N VAL A 456 -15.78 19.93 -5.09
CA VAL A 456 -15.52 21.36 -5.39
C VAL A 456 -15.45 22.20 -4.10
N GLU A 457 -16.37 21.98 -3.17
CA GLU A 457 -16.39 22.67 -1.88
C GLU A 457 -15.20 22.27 -1.00
N LEU A 458 -14.83 20.98 -1.02
CA LEU A 458 -13.64 20.48 -0.33
C LEU A 458 -12.34 21.08 -0.88
N LYS A 459 -12.23 21.20 -2.20
CA LYS A 459 -11.09 21.85 -2.85
C LYS A 459 -10.99 23.31 -2.44
N TYR A 460 -12.12 24.03 -2.40
CA TYR A 460 -12.16 25.40 -1.88
C TYR A 460 -11.77 25.47 -0.40
N LEU A 461 -12.25 24.53 0.44
CA LEU A 461 -11.93 24.49 1.86
C LEU A 461 -10.42 24.33 2.12
N PHE A 462 -9.78 23.40 1.40
CA PHE A 462 -8.37 23.03 1.61
C PHE A 462 -7.39 23.68 0.63
N HIS A 463 -7.86 24.65 -0.17
CA HIS A 463 -7.07 25.31 -1.22
C HIS A 463 -6.42 24.32 -2.20
N ALA A 464 -7.11 23.22 -2.52
CA ALA A 464 -6.64 22.22 -3.46
C ALA A 464 -6.80 22.71 -4.90
N SER A 465 -5.70 22.76 -5.65
CA SER A 465 -5.74 23.09 -7.08
C SER A 465 -6.12 21.86 -7.91
N ASP A 466 -6.55 22.08 -9.15
CA ASP A 466 -6.84 20.99 -10.08
C ASP A 466 -5.60 20.11 -10.33
N ASN A 467 -5.77 18.79 -10.21
CA ASN A 467 -4.73 17.77 -10.29
C ASN A 467 -3.59 17.93 -9.27
N SER A 468 -3.84 18.60 -8.14
CA SER A 468 -2.85 18.74 -7.07
C SER A 468 -2.83 17.52 -6.16
N ALA A 469 -1.73 17.35 -5.42
CA ALA A 469 -1.60 16.29 -4.42
C ALA A 469 -2.74 16.29 -3.41
N MET A 470 -3.15 17.49 -2.98
CA MET A 470 -4.28 17.67 -2.08
C MET A 470 -5.58 17.13 -2.70
N GLU A 471 -5.88 17.44 -3.97
CA GLU A 471 -7.09 16.92 -4.62
C GLU A 471 -7.10 15.40 -4.69
N HIS A 472 -5.96 14.77 -5.05
CA HIS A 472 -5.84 13.32 -5.10
C HIS A 472 -6.07 12.69 -3.73
N VAL A 473 -5.48 13.25 -2.66
CA VAL A 473 -5.71 12.77 -1.28
C VAL A 473 -7.19 12.87 -0.90
N LEU A 474 -7.85 13.99 -1.23
CA LEU A 474 -9.27 14.17 -0.95
C LEU A 474 -10.12 13.14 -1.70
N LEU A 475 -9.94 13.03 -3.01
CA LEU A 475 -10.72 12.15 -3.88
C LEU A 475 -10.53 10.67 -3.51
N ASN A 476 -9.30 10.24 -3.27
CA ASN A 476 -8.97 8.85 -2.97
C ASN A 476 -9.58 8.39 -1.64
N ALA A 477 -9.44 9.20 -0.58
CA ALA A 477 -10.06 8.90 0.70
C ALA A 477 -11.60 8.84 0.59
N LEU A 478 -12.22 9.79 -0.12
CA LEU A 478 -13.68 9.79 -0.32
C LEU A 478 -14.14 8.57 -1.11
N SER A 479 -13.43 8.20 -2.18
CA SER A 479 -13.73 7.02 -3.00
C SER A 479 -13.65 5.72 -2.18
N GLU A 480 -12.62 5.56 -1.35
CA GLU A 480 -12.52 4.42 -0.42
C GLU A 480 -13.69 4.40 0.58
N CYS A 481 -14.06 5.56 1.13
CA CYS A 481 -15.15 5.68 2.08
C CYS A 481 -16.52 5.38 1.46
N GLU A 482 -16.74 5.81 0.21
CA GLU A 482 -18.01 5.66 -0.52
C GLU A 482 -18.13 4.32 -1.27
N ARG A 483 -17.04 3.54 -1.42
CA ARG A 483 -17.10 2.22 -2.07
C ARG A 483 -18.20 1.34 -1.48
N ALA A 484 -18.74 0.41 -2.25
CA ALA A 484 -19.69 -0.56 -1.70
C ALA A 484 -19.01 -1.46 -0.63
N PRO A 485 -19.69 -1.82 0.47
CA PRO A 485 -19.16 -2.82 1.40
C PRO A 485 -18.97 -4.18 0.72
N SER A 486 -17.92 -4.89 1.11
CA SER A 486 -17.72 -6.29 0.74
C SER A 486 -18.83 -7.18 1.33
N ARG A 487 -18.99 -8.40 0.81
CA ARG A 487 -19.97 -9.35 1.34
C ARG A 487 -19.76 -9.60 2.84
N GLY A 488 -20.78 -9.28 3.64
CA GLY A 488 -20.74 -9.43 5.11
C GLY A 488 -19.99 -8.31 5.85
N GLU A 489 -19.42 -7.34 5.13
CA GLU A 489 -18.74 -6.18 5.71
C GLU A 489 -19.76 -5.10 6.13
N THR A 490 -19.61 -4.57 7.33
CA THR A 490 -20.22 -3.30 7.74
C THR A 490 -19.11 -2.27 7.89
N LYS A 491 -19.22 -1.10 7.25
CA LYS A 491 -18.13 -0.11 7.25
C LYS A 491 -18.63 1.33 7.42
N ARG A 492 -17.75 2.20 7.91
CA ARG A 492 -17.95 3.64 8.02
C ARG A 492 -16.62 4.36 8.11
N CYS A 493 -16.46 5.47 7.38
CA CYS A 493 -15.38 6.40 7.63
C CYS A 493 -15.75 7.39 8.73
N VAL A 494 -14.81 7.68 9.63
CA VAL A 494 -15.03 8.53 10.80
C VAL A 494 -13.94 9.60 10.93
N GLY A 495 -14.35 10.86 11.04
CA GLY A 495 -13.48 12.03 11.22
C GLY A 495 -13.48 12.59 12.64
N SER A 496 -14.20 11.94 13.56
CA SER A 496 -14.20 12.21 15.00
C SER A 496 -14.17 10.92 15.81
N VAL A 497 -13.67 10.99 17.05
CA VAL A 497 -13.66 9.83 17.95
C VAL A 497 -15.08 9.46 18.36
N GLU A 498 -15.97 10.44 18.51
CA GLU A 498 -17.36 10.22 18.83
C GLU A 498 -18.05 9.39 17.72
N ASP A 499 -17.79 9.68 16.45
CA ASP A 499 -18.35 8.89 15.32
C ASP A 499 -17.80 7.47 15.30
N MET A 500 -16.53 7.29 15.70
CA MET A 500 -15.91 5.98 15.87
C MET A 500 -16.59 5.19 16.99
N ILE A 501 -16.84 5.81 18.15
CA ILE A 501 -17.55 5.21 19.28
C ILE A 501 -18.96 4.79 18.84
N ASP A 502 -19.70 5.66 18.16
CA ASP A 502 -21.05 5.34 17.70
C ASP A 502 -21.06 4.17 16.72
N PHE A 503 -20.09 4.11 15.82
CA PHE A 503 -19.96 2.99 14.90
C PHE A 503 -19.64 1.68 15.65
N ALA A 504 -18.63 1.69 16.53
CA ALA A 504 -18.26 0.52 17.34
C ALA A 504 -19.44 0.03 18.19
N VAL A 505 -20.13 0.94 18.87
CA VAL A 505 -21.29 0.63 19.71
C VAL A 505 -22.47 0.11 18.89
N SER A 506 -22.68 0.62 17.68
CA SER A 506 -23.75 0.13 16.79
C SER A 506 -23.54 -1.33 16.35
N VAL A 507 -22.28 -1.79 16.29
CA VAL A 507 -21.93 -3.15 15.85
C VAL A 507 -21.80 -4.12 17.03
N LEU A 508 -21.19 -3.67 18.14
CA LEU A 508 -20.75 -4.52 19.25
C LEU A 508 -21.58 -4.33 20.53
N GLY A 509 -22.47 -3.34 20.57
CA GLY A 509 -23.16 -2.91 21.79
C GLY A 509 -22.32 -1.94 22.63
N ARG A 510 -22.83 -1.56 23.81
CA ARG A 510 -22.21 -0.51 24.65
C ARG A 510 -21.04 -1.00 25.51
N ASN A 511 -20.90 -2.31 25.69
CA ASN A 511 -19.83 -2.90 26.49
C ASN A 511 -18.59 -3.16 25.62
N VAL A 512 -17.89 -2.10 25.21
CA VAL A 512 -16.78 -2.17 24.25
C VAL A 512 -15.45 -1.79 24.86
N VAL A 513 -14.37 -2.33 24.27
CA VAL A 513 -12.98 -1.98 24.55
C VAL A 513 -12.25 -1.83 23.22
N VAL A 514 -11.46 -0.76 23.09
CA VAL A 514 -10.59 -0.52 21.94
C VAL A 514 -9.16 -0.88 22.29
N ARG A 515 -8.48 -1.58 21.38
CA ARG A 515 -7.12 -2.08 21.56
C ARG A 515 -6.25 -1.75 20.35
N THR A 516 -4.96 -1.55 20.63
CA THR A 516 -3.89 -1.34 19.65
C THR A 516 -2.63 -1.99 20.18
N THR A 517 -1.71 -2.34 19.29
CA THR A 517 -0.33 -2.66 19.71
C THR A 517 0.27 -1.46 20.44
N GLU A 518 0.93 -1.70 21.57
CA GLU A 518 1.34 -0.66 22.53
C GLU A 518 2.42 0.27 21.99
N ASN A 519 3.42 -0.28 21.28
CA ASN A 519 4.51 0.48 20.66
C ASN A 519 5.07 -0.28 19.43
N VAL A 520 6.18 0.19 18.85
CA VAL A 520 6.78 -0.40 17.64
C VAL A 520 8.04 -1.24 17.93
N ASN A 521 8.40 -1.44 19.19
CA ASN A 521 9.54 -2.28 19.55
C ASN A 521 9.28 -3.73 19.14
N GLY A 522 10.33 -4.37 18.60
CA GLY A 522 10.24 -5.69 17.97
C GLY A 522 9.95 -5.65 16.47
N SER A 523 9.53 -4.50 15.90
CA SER A 523 9.32 -4.33 14.46
C SER A 523 10.55 -4.74 13.64
N LYS A 524 10.34 -5.48 12.54
CA LYS A 524 11.39 -6.01 11.63
C LYS A 524 12.43 -6.92 12.29
N LYS A 525 12.14 -7.48 13.46
CA LYS A 525 13.01 -8.43 14.16
C LYS A 525 12.31 -9.78 14.32
N ASN A 526 13.10 -10.81 14.63
CA ASN A 526 12.53 -12.02 15.21
C ASN A 526 12.20 -11.74 16.68
N VAL A 527 10.97 -12.03 17.07
CA VAL A 527 10.46 -11.82 18.42
C VAL A 527 9.99 -13.14 19.01
N MET A 528 10.10 -13.27 20.32
CA MET A 528 9.51 -14.39 21.06
C MET A 528 8.14 -13.98 21.59
N ILE A 529 7.16 -14.85 21.40
CA ILE A 529 5.83 -14.67 21.98
C ILE A 529 5.90 -14.99 23.47
N GLY A 530 5.50 -14.04 24.30
CA GLY A 530 5.37 -14.19 25.75
C GLY A 530 3.98 -14.70 26.14
N SER A 531 3.41 -14.13 27.21
CA SER A 531 2.03 -14.44 27.61
C SER A 531 1.05 -14.05 26.52
N VAL A 532 0.03 -14.88 26.28
CA VAL A 532 -1.02 -14.65 25.28
C VAL A 532 -2.37 -14.69 25.96
N LYS A 533 -3.15 -13.63 25.80
CA LYS A 533 -4.53 -13.51 26.29
C LYS A 533 -5.50 -13.48 25.10
N GLY A 534 -6.35 -14.48 25.01
CA GLY A 534 -7.49 -14.46 24.08
C GLY A 534 -8.60 -13.56 24.60
N ILE A 535 -9.04 -12.62 23.76
CA ILE A 535 -10.20 -11.77 24.05
C ILE A 535 -11.48 -12.59 23.90
N ASN A 536 -12.51 -12.28 24.67
CA ASN A 536 -13.74 -13.07 24.80
C ASN A 536 -13.44 -14.54 25.18
N GLY A 537 -12.46 -14.75 26.06
CA GLY A 537 -12.00 -16.09 26.45
C GLY A 537 -11.28 -16.87 25.34
N GLY A 538 -10.91 -16.22 24.24
CA GLY A 538 -10.37 -16.87 23.05
C GLY A 538 -11.43 -17.42 22.09
N GLU A 539 -12.71 -17.19 22.37
CA GLU A 539 -13.81 -17.63 21.51
C GLU A 539 -14.01 -16.71 20.31
N VAL A 540 -14.62 -17.26 19.26
CA VAL A 540 -14.97 -16.49 18.06
C VAL A 540 -15.91 -15.35 18.44
N THR A 541 -15.62 -14.16 17.94
CA THR A 541 -16.34 -12.93 18.27
C THR A 541 -16.51 -12.03 17.04
N LYS A 542 -17.18 -10.89 17.25
CA LYS A 542 -17.20 -9.76 16.31
C LYS A 542 -16.20 -8.72 16.77
N SER A 543 -15.58 -8.04 15.81
CA SER A 543 -14.75 -6.86 16.08
C SER A 543 -15.05 -5.76 15.07
N VAL A 544 -14.65 -4.54 15.42
CA VAL A 544 -14.58 -3.42 14.48
C VAL A 544 -13.12 -3.01 14.37
N SER A 545 -12.50 -3.26 13.23
CA SER A 545 -11.16 -2.77 12.92
C SER A 545 -11.25 -1.37 12.32
N CYS A 546 -10.36 -0.49 12.72
CA CYS A 546 -10.28 0.87 12.21
C CYS A 546 -8.85 1.14 11.73
N HIS A 547 -8.74 1.49 10.45
CA HIS A 547 -7.49 1.77 9.76
C HIS A 547 -7.41 3.25 9.40
N GLN A 548 -6.23 3.83 9.52
CA GLN A 548 -6.03 5.24 9.21
C GLN A 548 -5.99 5.47 7.68
N SER A 549 -6.81 6.39 7.18
CA SER A 549 -6.75 6.84 5.78
C SER A 549 -6.05 8.21 5.72
N LEU A 550 -5.26 8.45 4.67
CA LEU A 550 -4.57 9.73 4.49
C LEU A 550 -5.60 10.79 4.09
N TYR A 551 -5.73 11.84 4.91
CA TYR A 551 -6.66 12.95 4.71
C TYR A 551 -6.15 14.19 5.49
N PRO A 552 -6.58 15.44 5.23
CA PRO A 552 -6.08 16.59 5.97
C PRO A 552 -6.22 16.51 7.49
N TYR A 553 -7.39 16.08 7.97
CA TYR A 553 -7.60 15.70 9.36
C TYR A 553 -7.51 14.18 9.54
N LEU A 554 -7.43 13.72 10.79
CA LEU A 554 -7.38 12.29 11.07
C LEU A 554 -8.70 11.63 10.65
N LEU A 555 -8.62 10.76 9.65
CA LEU A 555 -9.73 10.00 9.10
C LEU A 555 -9.44 8.52 9.29
N TYR A 556 -10.43 7.79 9.78
CA TYR A 556 -10.35 6.34 9.90
C TYR A 556 -11.40 5.67 9.04
N TYR A 557 -10.96 4.70 8.25
CA TYR A 557 -11.80 3.69 7.66
C TYR A 557 -12.06 2.59 8.71
N CYS A 558 -13.27 2.55 9.27
CA CYS A 558 -13.66 1.49 10.21
C CYS A 558 -14.55 0.47 9.52
N HIS A 559 -14.32 -0.81 9.81
CA HIS A 559 -15.14 -1.90 9.30
C HIS A 559 -15.24 -3.08 10.27
N SER A 560 -16.25 -3.91 10.08
CA SER A 560 -16.48 -5.15 10.80
C SER A 560 -16.71 -6.27 9.80
N VAL A 561 -15.98 -7.37 9.98
CA VAL A 561 -16.23 -8.64 9.31
C VAL A 561 -16.60 -9.68 10.37
N PRO A 562 -17.52 -10.62 10.07
CA PRO A 562 -17.92 -11.64 11.01
C PRO A 562 -16.78 -12.65 11.27
N SER A 563 -16.84 -13.34 12.41
CA SER A 563 -16.01 -14.52 12.73
C SER A 563 -14.51 -14.27 12.84
N VAL A 564 -14.12 -13.52 13.87
CA VAL A 564 -12.71 -13.27 14.19
C VAL A 564 -12.37 -13.75 15.60
N ARG A 565 -11.09 -13.95 15.88
CA ARG A 565 -10.53 -14.01 17.25
C ARG A 565 -9.50 -12.92 17.43
N VAL A 566 -9.41 -12.35 18.62
CA VAL A 566 -8.48 -11.25 18.94
C VAL A 566 -7.64 -11.66 20.14
N TYR A 567 -6.36 -11.30 20.11
CA TYR A 567 -5.40 -11.64 21.15
C TYR A 567 -4.57 -10.42 21.55
N GLU A 568 -4.22 -10.35 22.84
CA GLU A 568 -3.14 -9.52 23.35
C GLU A 568 -1.97 -10.45 23.68
N ALA A 569 -0.79 -10.17 23.14
CA ALA A 569 0.39 -11.00 23.33
C ALA A 569 1.58 -10.13 23.77
N ASP A 570 2.28 -10.57 24.82
CA ASP A 570 3.58 -9.99 25.15
C ASP A 570 4.57 -10.31 24.02
N ILE A 571 5.29 -9.28 23.58
CA ILE A 571 6.37 -9.40 22.61
C ILE A 571 7.67 -9.28 23.37
N VAL A 572 8.49 -10.31 23.28
CA VAL A 572 9.73 -10.47 24.02
C VAL A 572 10.89 -10.45 23.03
N ASP A 573 11.96 -9.72 23.36
CA ASP A 573 13.18 -9.75 22.56
C ASP A 573 13.77 -11.17 22.57
N ALA A 574 14.06 -11.70 21.39
CA ALA A 574 14.47 -13.10 21.25
C ALA A 574 15.84 -13.38 21.91
N GLU A 575 16.69 -12.36 22.08
CA GLU A 575 18.02 -12.49 22.67
C GLU A 575 18.00 -12.14 24.16
N SER A 576 17.59 -10.92 24.53
CA SER A 576 17.64 -10.44 25.91
C SER A 576 16.58 -11.07 26.82
N LYS A 577 15.54 -11.67 26.23
CA LYS A 577 14.35 -12.19 26.94
C LYS A 577 13.56 -11.13 27.70
N GLU A 578 13.83 -9.84 27.45
CA GLU A 578 13.06 -8.76 28.03
C GLU A 578 11.77 -8.53 27.25
N ARG A 579 10.68 -8.26 27.97
CA ARG A 579 9.41 -7.83 27.37
C ARG A 579 9.58 -6.42 26.82
N VAL A 580 9.39 -6.26 25.51
CA VAL A 580 9.62 -4.99 24.82
C VAL A 580 8.34 -4.29 24.38
N ASN A 581 7.23 -5.03 24.25
CA ASN A 581 5.97 -4.52 23.69
C ASN A 581 4.77 -5.44 24.06
N VAL A 582 3.55 -4.95 23.86
CA VAL A 582 2.30 -5.74 23.83
C VAL A 582 1.70 -5.61 22.44
N GLY A 583 1.68 -6.72 21.70
CA GLY A 583 1.07 -6.82 20.40
C GLY A 583 -0.41 -7.17 20.49
N VAL A 584 -1.23 -6.54 19.66
CA VAL A 584 -2.60 -6.97 19.42
C VAL A 584 -2.66 -7.70 18.09
N ALA A 585 -3.19 -8.92 18.10
CA ALA A 585 -3.37 -9.72 16.89
C ALA A 585 -4.86 -9.98 16.64
N ILE A 586 -5.24 -10.01 15.37
CA ILE A 586 -6.56 -10.45 14.93
C ILE A 586 -6.41 -11.62 13.96
N CYS A 587 -7.22 -12.65 14.17
CA CYS A 587 -7.30 -13.85 13.35
C CYS A 587 -8.67 -13.90 12.68
N HIS A 588 -8.68 -13.94 11.35
CA HIS A 588 -9.86 -14.17 10.53
C HIS A 588 -10.09 -15.67 10.43
N ILE A 589 -11.17 -16.15 11.03
CA ILE A 589 -11.46 -17.59 11.14
C ILE A 589 -12.10 -18.11 9.86
N ASP A 590 -13.00 -17.32 9.26
CA ASP A 590 -13.57 -17.62 7.97
C ASP A 590 -12.89 -16.79 6.87
N THR A 591 -11.96 -17.42 6.18
CA THR A 591 -11.27 -16.83 5.02
C THR A 591 -11.87 -17.30 3.70
N SER A 592 -13.05 -17.95 3.69
CA SER A 592 -13.68 -18.46 2.47
C SER A 592 -13.99 -17.36 1.47
N ALA A 593 -14.22 -16.14 1.96
CA ALA A 593 -14.45 -14.95 1.16
C ALA A 593 -13.18 -14.35 0.52
N TRP A 594 -12.01 -14.88 0.88
CA TRP A 594 -10.73 -14.32 0.45
C TRP A 594 -10.31 -14.91 -0.90
N SER A 595 -9.47 -14.15 -1.59
CA SER A 595 -8.83 -14.59 -2.82
C SER A 595 -7.92 -15.81 -2.64
N PRO A 596 -7.95 -16.84 -3.50
CA PRO A 596 -6.97 -17.92 -3.48
C PRO A 596 -5.52 -17.46 -3.57
N GLU A 597 -5.27 -16.38 -4.28
CA GLU A 597 -3.95 -15.79 -4.48
C GLU A 597 -3.60 -14.73 -3.43
N HIS A 598 -4.48 -14.42 -2.46
CA HIS A 598 -4.22 -13.43 -1.42
C HIS A 598 -2.84 -13.63 -0.78
N GLY A 599 -2.10 -12.55 -0.52
CA GLY A 599 -0.75 -12.61 0.06
C GLY A 599 -0.65 -13.50 1.31
N ALA A 600 -1.73 -13.62 2.10
CA ALA A 600 -1.80 -14.55 3.23
C ALA A 600 -1.65 -16.03 2.83
N PHE A 601 -2.31 -16.49 1.77
CA PHE A 601 -2.22 -17.89 1.32
C PHE A 601 -0.91 -18.19 0.62
N VAL A 602 -0.34 -17.18 -0.03
CA VAL A 602 1.03 -17.23 -0.56
C VAL A 602 2.04 -17.39 0.57
N ALA A 603 1.89 -16.62 1.66
CA ALA A 603 2.77 -16.69 2.82
C ALA A 603 2.60 -17.99 3.62
N LEU A 604 1.37 -18.50 3.75
CA LEU A 604 1.03 -19.62 4.63
C LEU A 604 0.86 -20.97 3.92
N GLY A 605 0.95 -20.99 2.59
CA GLY A 605 0.92 -22.22 1.78
C GLY A 605 -0.42 -22.96 1.78
N SER A 606 -1.55 -22.25 1.78
CA SER A 606 -2.90 -22.86 1.83
C SER A 606 -3.89 -22.18 0.88
N SER A 607 -5.20 -22.29 1.12
CA SER A 607 -6.25 -21.69 0.30
C SER A 607 -7.42 -21.17 1.15
N PRO A 608 -8.26 -20.27 0.60
CA PRO A 608 -9.47 -19.74 1.22
C PRO A 608 -10.33 -20.79 1.88
N GLY A 609 -10.83 -20.48 3.08
CA GLY A 609 -11.77 -21.32 3.83
C GLY A 609 -11.16 -22.60 4.44
N LYS A 610 -9.89 -22.92 4.12
CA LYS A 610 -9.20 -24.07 4.73
C LYS A 610 -8.42 -23.71 5.98
N ILE A 611 -8.12 -22.42 6.17
CA ILE A 611 -7.25 -21.94 7.23
C ILE A 611 -7.71 -20.60 7.78
N GLU A 612 -7.45 -20.37 9.06
CA GLU A 612 -7.46 -19.04 9.64
C GLU A 612 -6.21 -18.26 9.21
N VAL A 613 -6.35 -16.95 9.12
CA VAL A 613 -5.24 -16.03 8.85
C VAL A 613 -5.19 -14.99 9.95
N CYS A 614 -4.05 -14.90 10.63
CA CYS A 614 -3.79 -13.88 11.64
C CYS A 614 -2.85 -12.81 11.13
N HIS A 615 -3.02 -11.59 11.62
CA HIS A 615 -2.08 -10.50 11.46
C HIS A 615 -2.06 -9.61 12.71
N TRP A 616 -0.98 -8.84 12.87
CA TRP A 616 -0.88 -7.84 13.93
C TRP A 616 -1.70 -6.59 13.57
N ILE A 617 -2.20 -5.90 14.59
CA ILE A 617 -2.71 -4.53 14.49
C ILE A 617 -1.51 -3.60 14.55
N PHE A 618 -1.30 -2.80 13.51
CA PHE A 618 -0.10 -1.96 13.36
C PHE A 618 -0.22 -0.66 14.18
N GLU A 619 0.85 0.12 14.25
CA GLU A 619 0.81 1.44 14.86
C GLU A 619 -0.31 2.28 14.24
N ASN A 620 -1.06 3.01 15.09
CA ASN A 620 -2.23 3.80 14.74
C ASN A 620 -3.46 3.04 14.23
N ASP A 621 -3.37 1.78 13.83
CA ASP A 621 -4.54 0.94 13.64
C ASP A 621 -5.12 0.49 14.99
N MET A 622 -6.40 0.16 15.02
CA MET A 622 -7.03 -0.31 16.25
C MET A 622 -8.17 -1.28 15.97
N THR A 623 -8.49 -2.09 16.98
CA THR A 623 -9.64 -2.99 16.93
C THR A 623 -10.50 -2.83 18.18
N TRP A 624 -11.80 -2.69 17.97
CA TRP A 624 -12.81 -2.67 19.03
C TRP A 624 -13.38 -4.07 19.18
N THR A 625 -13.56 -4.51 20.42
CA THR A 625 -14.24 -5.75 20.75
C THR A 625 -15.26 -5.51 21.86
N ILE A 626 -16.12 -6.50 22.09
CA ILE A 626 -16.89 -6.59 23.33
C ILE A 626 -15.88 -6.78 24.48
N ALA A 627 -16.12 -6.13 25.63
CA ALA A 627 -15.32 -6.34 26.82
C ALA A 627 -15.47 -7.77 27.33
N ASP A 628 -14.38 -8.34 27.86
CA ASP A 628 -14.43 -9.65 28.51
C ASP A 628 -15.38 -9.56 29.71
N ARG A 629 -16.19 -10.60 29.95
CA ARG A 629 -16.94 -10.72 31.19
C ARG A 629 -15.94 -11.09 32.29
N GLU A 630 -15.91 -10.31 33.38
CA GLU A 630 -15.18 -10.67 34.60
C GLU A 630 -15.72 -11.96 35.22
#